data_AF-A0AAN0J7Q5-F1
#
_entry.id   AF-A0AAN0J7Q5-F1
#
_cell.length_a   1.000
_cell.length_b   1.000
_cell.length_c   1.000
_cell.angle_alpha   90.00
_cell.angle_beta   90.00
_cell.angle_gamma   90.00
#
_symmetry.space_group_name_H-M   'P 1'
#
loop_
_entity.id
_entity.type
_entity.pdbx_description
1 polymer ?
#
loop_
_entity_poly.entity_id
_entity_poly.type
_entity_poly.pdbx_seq_one_letter_code
_entity_poly.pdbx_strand_id
1 'polypeptide(L)'
;MDSYSMKVAREITETDKGPLRMRLREKRRMSPGTVIVDRELIDASREMYVEPLKGPEKTRHYGQRQVYVIRWHPSQCSVDPIEEIILDNDNPKHFIGKLSKLSGVPAKHIYCTKDQSFPVEISCLDIENTLDWYSVSSDRPYSLGLYVDGYIIYYKY
;
A
#
# COMPACT_ATOMS: atom_id res chain seq x y z
N MET A 1 12.40 25.22 28.32
CA MET A 1 11.83 24.99 26.96
C MET A 1 12.77 24.00 26.32
N ASP A 2 12.47 22.74 26.54
CA ASP A 2 13.52 21.76 26.78
C ASP A 2 13.93 21.04 25.50
N SER A 3 15.26 20.91 25.38
CA SER A 3 16.11 20.13 24.48
C SER A 3 15.65 18.71 24.10
N TYR A 4 14.52 18.23 24.64
CA TYR A 4 14.01 16.87 24.48
C TYR A 4 13.26 16.59 23.17
N SER A 5 12.77 17.62 22.47
CA SER A 5 11.94 17.41 21.27
C SER A 5 12.74 17.12 19.98
N MET A 6 14.06 17.29 19.97
CA MET A 6 14.90 17.06 18.77
C MET A 6 15.60 15.70 18.71
N LYS A 7 15.34 14.78 19.65
CA LYS A 7 15.98 13.45 19.64
C LYS A 7 15.14 12.32 19.06
N VAL A 8 13.84 12.51 18.84
CA VAL A 8 12.93 11.42 18.41
C VAL A 8 13.17 10.95 16.96
N ALA A 9 13.95 11.70 16.16
CA ALA A 9 14.26 11.33 14.76
C ALA A 9 15.63 10.67 14.53
N ARG A 10 16.43 10.41 15.59
CA ARG A 10 17.75 9.77 15.46
C ARG A 10 17.91 8.61 16.45
N GLU A 11 17.08 7.61 16.29
CA GLU A 11 17.43 6.26 16.79
C GLU A 11 17.11 5.28 15.67
N ILE A 12 18.01 5.28 14.67
CA ILE A 12 18.02 4.28 13.63
C ILE A 12 18.68 3.06 14.24
N THR A 13 17.91 2.00 14.45
CA THR A 13 18.42 0.70 14.86
C THR A 13 19.38 0.19 13.79
N GLU A 14 20.65 0.02 14.19
CA GLU A 14 21.67 -0.61 13.35
C GLU A 14 21.30 -2.08 13.17
N THR A 15 21.16 -2.49 11.91
CA THR A 15 21.07 -3.90 11.53
C THR A 15 22.26 -4.21 10.62
N ASP A 16 22.59 -5.49 10.46
CA ASP A 16 23.71 -6.01 9.66
C ASP A 16 23.69 -5.55 8.16
N LYS A 17 22.64 -4.84 7.74
CA LYS A 17 22.40 -4.31 6.38
C LYS A 17 22.44 -2.77 6.29
N GLY A 18 22.90 -2.09 7.34
CA GLY A 18 22.93 -0.63 7.44
C GLY A 18 21.72 -0.03 8.16
N PRO A 19 21.64 1.32 8.22
CA PRO A 19 20.58 2.01 8.95
C PRO A 19 19.20 1.70 8.38
N LEU A 20 18.27 1.25 9.24
CA LEU A 20 16.86 1.12 8.91
C LEU A 20 16.28 2.47 8.47
N ARG A 21 15.88 2.56 7.21
CA ARG A 21 15.16 3.72 6.69
C ARG A 21 13.68 3.54 6.98
N MET A 22 13.05 4.55 7.55
CA MET A 22 11.64 4.54 7.90
C MET A 22 10.96 5.78 7.34
N ARG A 23 9.65 5.69 7.11
CA ARG A 23 8.80 6.85 6.80
C ARG A 23 7.65 6.97 7.79
N LEU A 24 7.27 8.21 8.09
CA LEU A 24 6.09 8.53 8.88
C LEU A 24 4.87 8.70 7.97
N ARG A 25 3.73 8.20 8.44
CA ARG A 25 2.47 8.21 7.70
C ARG A 25 1.36 8.72 8.60
N GLU A 26 0.52 9.61 8.06
CA GLU A 26 -0.72 9.99 8.73
C GLU A 26 -1.59 8.74 8.95
N LYS A 27 -2.18 8.53 10.13
CA LYS A 27 -3.20 7.51 10.29
C LYS A 27 -4.52 8.02 9.73
N ARG A 28 -5.08 7.32 8.73
CA ARG A 28 -6.42 7.59 8.19
C ARG A 28 -7.34 6.42 8.49
N ARG A 29 -8.22 6.60 9.47
CA ARG A 29 -8.98 5.49 10.07
C ARG A 29 -8.02 4.40 10.53
N MET A 30 -8.03 3.24 9.90
CA MET A 30 -7.13 2.13 10.21
C MET A 30 -6.01 1.95 9.15
N SER A 31 -5.93 2.82 8.15
CA SER A 31 -4.97 2.73 7.04
C SER A 31 -3.86 3.77 7.11
N PRO A 32 -2.63 3.44 6.65
CA PRO A 32 -1.55 4.40 6.53
C PRO A 32 -1.82 5.36 5.36
N GLY A 33 -2.03 6.64 5.65
CA GLY A 33 -2.27 7.70 4.69
C GLY A 33 -0.98 8.31 4.14
N THR A 34 -1.05 9.60 3.82
CA THR A 34 0.02 10.35 3.16
C THR A 34 1.34 10.28 3.93
N VAL A 35 2.45 10.17 3.20
CA VAL A 35 3.81 10.31 3.78
C VAL A 35 3.97 11.71 4.32
N ILE A 36 4.43 11.82 5.57
CA ILE A 36 4.77 13.10 6.19
C ILE A 36 6.22 13.39 5.85
N VAL A 37 6.43 14.37 4.96
CA VAL A 37 7.74 14.90 4.59
C VAL A 37 7.82 16.34 5.13
N ASP A 38 8.93 16.68 5.80
CA ASP A 38 9.28 18.05 6.19
C ASP A 38 8.14 18.85 6.86
N ARG A 39 7.46 18.26 7.85
CA ARG A 39 6.58 19.03 8.74
C ARG A 39 7.39 19.56 9.92
N GLU A 40 7.53 20.89 10.00
CA GLU A 40 8.18 21.57 11.11
C GLU A 40 7.50 21.30 12.47
N LEU A 41 6.19 21.04 12.46
CA LEU A 41 5.41 20.71 13.65
C LEU A 41 4.55 19.48 13.39
N ILE A 42 4.88 18.40 14.12
CA ILE A 42 4.06 17.20 14.21
C ILE A 42 3.20 17.32 15.46
N ASP A 43 1.88 17.32 15.26
CA ASP A 43 0.92 17.28 16.36
C ASP A 43 1.00 15.91 17.05
N ALA A 44 1.63 15.89 18.23
CA ALA A 44 1.85 14.67 19.01
C ALA A 44 0.56 14.01 19.54
N SER A 45 -0.59 14.69 19.43
CA SER A 45 -1.89 14.07 19.75
C SER A 45 -2.40 13.14 18.64
N ARG A 46 -1.76 13.13 17.46
CA ARG A 46 -2.15 12.29 16.34
C ARG A 46 -1.43 10.95 16.35
N GLU A 47 -2.21 9.89 16.20
CA GLU A 47 -1.67 8.57 15.90
C GLU A 47 -1.06 8.54 14.48
N MET A 48 0.06 7.85 14.33
CA MET A 48 0.81 7.74 13.08
C MET A 48 1.28 6.31 12.86
N TYR A 49 1.50 5.94 11.59
CA TYR A 49 2.23 4.72 11.28
C TYR A 49 3.70 5.03 11.01
N VAL A 50 4.57 4.18 11.54
CA VAL A 50 5.99 4.11 11.16
C VAL A 50 6.13 2.92 10.23
N GLU A 51 6.59 3.17 9.01
CA GLU A 51 6.73 2.13 8.00
C GLU A 51 8.21 1.96 7.61
N PRO A 52 8.80 0.76 7.79
CA PRO A 52 10.13 0.45 7.30
C PRO A 52 10.18 0.43 5.78
N LEU A 53 11.23 0.99 5.19
CA LEU A 53 11.44 1.00 3.76
C LEU A 53 12.33 -0.16 3.33
N LYS A 54 11.89 -0.91 2.31
CA LYS A 54 12.70 -1.96 1.66
C LYS A 54 13.89 -1.39 0.86
N GLY A 55 13.91 -0.08 0.61
CA GLY A 55 14.92 0.61 -0.21
C GLY A 55 14.80 2.14 -0.10
N PRO A 56 15.40 2.91 -1.04
CA PRO A 56 15.19 4.35 -1.10
C PRO A 56 13.70 4.71 -1.25
N GLU A 57 13.27 5.78 -0.58
CA GLU A 57 11.90 6.31 -0.76
C GLU A 57 11.68 6.67 -2.23
N LYS A 58 10.53 6.28 -2.77
CA LYS A 58 10.15 6.63 -4.14
C LYS A 58 9.75 8.09 -4.17
N THR A 59 10.38 8.90 -5.03
CA THR A 59 9.95 10.28 -5.25
C THR A 59 8.51 10.29 -5.78
N ARG A 60 7.64 11.04 -5.11
CA ARG A 60 6.22 11.18 -5.48
C ARG A 60 5.89 12.63 -5.79
N HIS A 61 5.04 12.84 -6.79
CA HIS A 61 4.45 14.14 -7.10
C HIS A 61 3.06 14.27 -6.47
N TYR A 62 2.61 15.51 -6.28
CA TYR A 62 1.27 15.80 -5.77
C TYR A 62 0.20 15.12 -6.63
N GLY A 63 -0.74 14.41 -5.99
CA GLY A 63 -1.81 13.68 -6.65
C GLY A 63 -1.53 12.20 -6.94
N GLN A 64 -0.27 11.75 -6.90
CA GLN A 64 0.03 10.32 -6.96
C GLN A 64 -0.45 9.63 -5.69
N ARG A 65 -0.98 8.41 -5.82
CA ARG A 65 -1.49 7.59 -4.72
C ARG A 65 -0.63 6.35 -4.53
N GLN A 66 -0.46 5.92 -3.29
CA GLN A 66 0.24 4.69 -2.99
C GLN A 66 -0.75 3.63 -2.52
N VAL A 67 -0.69 2.48 -3.17
CA VAL A 67 -1.46 1.30 -2.80
C VAL A 67 -0.53 0.13 -2.53
N TYR A 68 -0.98 -0.75 -1.66
CA TYR A 68 -0.34 -2.02 -1.37
C TYR A 68 -1.07 -3.12 -2.11
N VAL A 69 -0.30 -4.06 -2.66
CA VAL A 69 -0.86 -5.20 -3.38
C VAL A 69 -0.33 -6.50 -2.80
N ILE A 70 -1.21 -7.49 -2.75
CA ILE A 70 -0.89 -8.83 -2.28
C ILE A 70 -1.33 -9.81 -3.37
N ARG A 71 -0.40 -10.63 -3.87
CA ARG A 71 -0.77 -11.67 -4.81
C ARG A 71 -1.37 -12.84 -4.05
N TRP A 72 -2.56 -13.25 -4.44
CA TRP A 72 -3.23 -14.45 -3.97
C TRP A 72 -2.92 -15.62 -4.91
N HIS A 73 -2.57 -16.77 -4.33
CA HIS A 73 -2.34 -18.03 -5.04
C HIS A 73 -3.41 -19.06 -4.65
N PRO A 74 -4.57 -19.10 -5.33
CA PRO A 74 -5.69 -19.97 -4.96
C PRO A 74 -5.29 -21.44 -4.82
N SER A 75 -4.45 -21.95 -5.72
CA SER A 75 -4.01 -23.36 -5.72
C SER A 75 -3.11 -23.74 -4.55
N GLN A 76 -2.42 -22.76 -3.95
CA GLN A 76 -1.50 -22.97 -2.84
C GLN A 76 -2.11 -22.52 -1.50
N CYS A 77 -3.31 -21.94 -1.53
CA CYS A 77 -3.93 -21.31 -0.37
C CYS A 77 -2.97 -20.36 0.36
N SER A 78 -2.24 -19.53 -0.40
CA SER A 78 -1.16 -18.68 0.12
C SER A 78 -1.11 -17.32 -0.57
N VAL A 79 -0.42 -16.36 0.07
CA VAL A 79 -0.20 -15.02 -0.45
C VAL A 79 1.27 -14.68 -0.54
N ASP A 80 1.64 -13.86 -1.52
CA ASP A 80 2.97 -13.25 -1.58
C ASP A 80 3.11 -12.15 -0.50
N PRO A 81 4.35 -11.77 -0.14
CA PRO A 81 4.59 -10.57 0.64
C PRO A 81 3.96 -9.32 0.01
N ILE A 82 3.62 -8.34 0.86
CA ILE A 82 3.07 -7.06 0.41
C ILE A 82 4.06 -6.32 -0.50
N GLU A 83 3.57 -5.85 -1.65
CA GLU A 83 4.29 -4.99 -2.57
C GLU A 83 3.64 -3.60 -2.69
N GLU A 84 4.45 -2.60 -3.04
CA GLU A 84 4.02 -1.19 -3.13
C GLU A 84 3.96 -0.70 -4.59
N ILE A 85 2.80 -0.17 -4.99
CA ILE A 85 2.58 0.47 -6.29
C ILE A 85 2.25 1.96 -6.10
N ILE A 86 2.90 2.80 -6.90
CA ILE A 86 2.54 4.22 -7.06
C ILE A 86 1.63 4.38 -8.28
N LEU A 87 0.48 4.99 -8.05
CA LEU A 87 -0.55 5.29 -9.03
C LEU A 87 -0.55 6.77 -9.39
N ASP A 88 -0.60 7.03 -10.69
CA ASP A 88 -0.61 8.37 -11.28
C ASP A 88 -2.03 8.96 -11.37
N ASN A 89 -3.06 8.11 -11.26
CA ASN A 89 -4.48 8.44 -11.23
C ASN A 89 -5.29 7.25 -10.67
N ASP A 90 -6.60 7.40 -10.50
CA ASP A 90 -7.52 6.34 -10.02
C ASP A 90 -8.19 5.51 -11.11
N ASN A 91 -7.75 5.62 -12.35
CA ASN A 91 -8.31 4.80 -13.41
C ASN A 91 -7.98 3.31 -13.13
N PRO A 92 -8.98 2.42 -13.00
CA PRO A 92 -8.73 1.00 -12.78
C PRO A 92 -7.86 0.36 -13.86
N LYS A 93 -7.95 0.83 -15.11
CA LYS A 93 -7.10 0.35 -16.22
C LYS A 93 -5.62 0.69 -15.98
N HIS A 94 -5.35 1.85 -15.41
CA HIS A 94 -3.99 2.26 -15.05
C HIS A 94 -3.43 1.35 -13.95
N PHE A 95 -4.22 1.07 -12.91
CA PHE A 95 -3.84 0.13 -11.85
C PHE A 95 -3.55 -1.28 -12.38
N ILE A 96 -4.45 -1.84 -13.19
CA ILE A 96 -4.25 -3.19 -13.78
C ILE A 96 -3.03 -3.20 -14.71
N GLY A 97 -2.77 -2.12 -15.43
CA GLY A 97 -1.54 -1.98 -16.23
C GLY A 97 -0.26 -2.04 -15.37
N LYS A 98 -0.24 -1.40 -14.20
CA LYS A 98 0.88 -1.51 -13.24
C LYS A 98 1.01 -2.92 -12.68
N LEU A 99 -0.10 -3.60 -12.35
CA LEU A 99 -0.08 -5.01 -11.92
C LEU A 99 0.49 -5.93 -13.01
N SER A 100 0.08 -5.71 -14.26
CA SER A 100 0.57 -6.46 -15.42
C SER A 100 2.09 -6.32 -15.60
N LYS A 101 2.61 -5.09 -15.45
CA LYS A 101 4.05 -4.84 -15.45
C LYS A 101 4.76 -5.48 -14.25
N LEU A 102 4.15 -5.46 -13.06
CA LEU A 102 4.72 -6.03 -11.84
C LEU A 102 4.82 -7.56 -11.92
N SER A 103 3.78 -8.23 -12.43
CA SER A 103 3.71 -9.70 -12.47
C SER A 103 4.27 -10.31 -13.75
N GLY A 104 4.43 -9.54 -14.82
CA GLY A 104 4.76 -10.05 -16.15
C GLY A 104 3.59 -10.73 -16.86
N VAL A 105 2.38 -10.67 -16.30
CA VAL A 105 1.18 -11.31 -16.84
C VAL A 105 0.34 -10.31 -17.62
N PRO A 106 -0.20 -10.63 -18.80
CA PRO A 106 -1.08 -9.73 -19.55
C PRO A 106 -2.29 -9.28 -18.73
N ALA A 107 -2.61 -7.98 -18.79
CA ALA A 107 -3.71 -7.35 -18.06
C ALA A 107 -5.06 -8.08 -18.15
N LYS A 108 -5.35 -8.72 -19.29
CA LYS A 108 -6.59 -9.49 -19.52
C LYS A 108 -6.75 -10.74 -18.64
N HIS A 109 -5.65 -11.24 -18.06
CA HIS A 109 -5.63 -12.41 -17.18
C HIS A 109 -5.59 -12.03 -15.70
N ILE A 110 -5.53 -10.74 -15.38
CA ILE A 110 -5.44 -10.27 -14.00
C ILE A 110 -6.84 -10.01 -13.45
N TYR A 111 -7.07 -10.56 -12.27
CA TYR A 111 -8.23 -10.29 -11.42
C TYR A 111 -7.77 -9.58 -10.16
N CYS A 112 -8.51 -8.60 -9.69
CA CYS A 112 -8.21 -7.85 -8.47
C CYS A 112 -9.46 -7.54 -7.65
N THR A 113 -9.28 -7.31 -6.36
CA THR A 113 -10.38 -6.98 -5.44
C THR A 113 -10.61 -5.47 -5.36
N LYS A 114 -11.71 -5.06 -4.73
CA LYS A 114 -11.83 -3.70 -4.18
C LYS A 114 -10.81 -3.47 -3.06
N ASP A 115 -10.59 -2.19 -2.75
CA ASP A 115 -9.75 -1.74 -1.66
C ASP A 115 -10.17 -2.35 -0.31
N GLN A 116 -9.17 -2.77 0.46
CA GLN A 116 -9.30 -3.21 1.84
C GLN A 116 -8.58 -2.22 2.76
N SER A 117 -9.16 -1.97 3.94
CA SER A 117 -8.51 -1.16 4.98
C SER A 117 -7.48 -1.99 5.74
N PHE A 118 -6.40 -1.35 6.18
CA PHE A 118 -5.39 -1.99 7.03
C PHE A 118 -5.91 -2.11 8.49
N PRO A 119 -5.34 -2.99 9.33
CA PRO A 119 -4.61 -4.20 8.94
C PRO A 119 -5.56 -5.20 8.28
N VAL A 120 -5.07 -5.96 7.31
CA VAL A 120 -5.85 -7.02 6.70
C VAL A 120 -5.52 -8.35 7.38
N GLU A 121 -6.45 -8.81 8.21
CA GLU A 121 -6.45 -10.16 8.77
C GLU A 121 -7.57 -10.97 8.11
N ILE A 122 -7.47 -11.17 6.80
CA ILE A 122 -8.40 -12.05 6.05
C ILE A 122 -7.76 -13.43 5.94
N SER A 123 -8.50 -14.46 6.33
CA SER A 123 -8.09 -15.85 6.15
C SER A 123 -7.91 -16.16 4.66
N CYS A 124 -6.92 -16.99 4.31
CA CYS A 124 -6.73 -17.44 2.93
C CYS A 124 -7.99 -18.07 2.33
N LEU A 125 -8.82 -18.73 3.15
CA LEU A 125 -10.11 -19.28 2.71
C LEU A 125 -11.14 -18.20 2.37
N ASP A 126 -11.08 -17.05 3.03
CA ASP A 126 -12.02 -15.95 2.85
C ASP A 126 -11.60 -15.06 1.67
N ILE A 127 -10.31 -14.96 1.35
CA ILE A 127 -9.81 -14.17 0.21
C ILE A 127 -10.52 -14.56 -1.09
N GLU A 128 -10.69 -15.86 -1.35
CA GLU A 128 -11.35 -16.34 -2.57
C GLU A 128 -12.87 -16.17 -2.52
N ASN A 129 -13.48 -16.46 -1.36
CA ASN A 129 -14.93 -16.66 -1.25
C ASN A 129 -15.71 -15.41 -0.79
N THR A 130 -15.04 -14.44 -0.16
CA THR A 130 -15.70 -13.26 0.43
C THR A 130 -15.43 -11.98 -0.34
N LEU A 131 -14.32 -11.92 -1.08
CA LEU A 131 -13.93 -10.72 -1.82
C LEU A 131 -14.54 -10.71 -3.22
N ASP A 132 -15.02 -9.55 -3.65
CA ASP A 132 -15.44 -9.33 -5.02
C ASP A 132 -14.23 -9.22 -5.95
N TRP A 133 -14.14 -10.09 -6.95
CA TRP A 133 -13.07 -10.10 -7.96
C TRP A 133 -13.48 -9.40 -9.26
N TYR A 134 -12.60 -8.57 -9.79
CA TYR A 134 -12.81 -7.76 -10.99
C TYR A 134 -11.67 -7.95 -12.00
N SER A 135 -12.01 -7.99 -13.29
CA SER A 135 -11.05 -7.99 -14.40
C SER A 135 -11.23 -6.74 -15.28
N VAL A 136 -10.20 -6.42 -16.05
CA VAL A 136 -10.23 -5.28 -17.00
C VAL A 136 -11.31 -5.40 -18.09
N SER A 137 -11.77 -6.62 -18.36
CA SER A 137 -12.80 -6.94 -19.34
C SER A 137 -14.20 -7.01 -18.74
N SER A 138 -14.38 -6.67 -17.47
CA SER A 138 -15.71 -6.66 -16.85
C SER A 138 -16.54 -5.52 -17.42
N ASP A 139 -17.71 -5.83 -17.98
CA ASP A 139 -18.67 -4.84 -18.51
C ASP A 139 -19.36 -4.01 -17.42
N ARG A 140 -19.11 -4.29 -16.13
CA ARG A 140 -19.65 -3.49 -15.03
C ARG A 140 -18.87 -2.19 -14.91
N PRO A 141 -19.50 -1.01 -14.80
CA PRO A 141 -18.79 0.18 -14.37
C PRO A 141 -18.27 -0.08 -12.94
N TYR A 142 -16.95 -0.20 -12.78
CA TYR A 142 -16.35 -0.47 -11.49
C TYR A 142 -15.34 0.62 -11.12
N SER A 143 -15.47 1.12 -9.90
CA SER A 143 -14.43 1.89 -9.21
C SER A 143 -13.76 0.96 -8.22
N LEU A 144 -12.43 0.89 -8.25
CA LEU A 144 -11.63 0.15 -7.27
C LEU A 144 -11.48 0.89 -5.94
N GLY A 145 -12.15 2.04 -5.77
CA GLY A 145 -12.12 2.79 -4.52
C GLY A 145 -10.77 3.45 -4.19
N LEU A 146 -9.86 3.53 -5.17
CA LEU A 146 -8.46 3.96 -4.97
C LEU A 146 -8.30 5.47 -4.81
N TYR A 147 -9.09 6.07 -3.92
CA TYR A 147 -9.19 7.50 -3.69
C TYR A 147 -8.13 8.05 -2.73
N VAL A 148 -7.59 7.20 -1.86
CA VAL A 148 -6.60 7.58 -0.85
C VAL A 148 -5.44 6.58 -0.78
N ASP A 149 -4.37 7.00 -0.13
CA ASP A 149 -3.21 6.16 0.17
C ASP A 149 -3.57 5.04 1.16
N GLY A 150 -2.80 3.96 1.08
CA GLY A 150 -2.75 2.95 2.15
C GLY A 150 -3.70 1.78 2.00
N TYR A 151 -4.45 1.73 0.91
CA TYR A 151 -5.33 0.61 0.63
C TYR A 151 -4.56 -0.63 0.22
N ILE A 152 -5.08 -1.78 0.64
CA ILE A 152 -4.61 -3.10 0.23
C ILE A 152 -5.53 -3.65 -0.85
N ILE A 153 -4.95 -4.22 -1.90
CA ILE A 153 -5.66 -4.86 -2.98
C ILE A 153 -5.10 -6.26 -3.19
N TYR A 154 -5.97 -7.27 -3.18
CA TYR A 154 -5.58 -8.60 -3.59
C TYR A 154 -5.69 -8.72 -5.10
N TYR A 155 -4.76 -9.47 -5.70
CA TYR A 155 -4.83 -9.81 -7.12
C TYR A 155 -4.42 -11.25 -7.37
N LYS A 156 -4.96 -11.86 -8.43
CA LYS A 156 -4.63 -13.21 -8.88
C LYS A 156 -4.63 -13.29 -10.40
N TYR A 157 -4.08 -14.38 -10.92
CA TYR A 157 -4.11 -14.77 -12.32
C TYR A 157 -3.89 -16.28 -12.46
#